data_AF-A0A183U0D4-F1
#
_entry.id   AF-A0A183U0D4-F1
#
_cell.length_a   1.000
_cell.length_b   1.000
_cell.length_c   1.000
_cell.angle_alpha   90.00
_cell.angle_beta   90.00
_cell.angle_gamma   90.00
#
_symmetry.space_group_name_H-M   'P 1'
#
loop_
_entity.id
_entity.type
_entity.pdbx_description
1 polymer ?
#
loop_
_entity_poly.entity_id
_entity_poly.type
_entity_poly.pdbx_seq_one_letter_code
_entity_poly.pdbx_strand_id
1 'polypeptide(L)'
;MKFDELLFSYLGEFGRYQKTQFFLVCLPTIFAAMHALSWTFTAAHLPHRCRLKDEPLNTSYWRSSPLLYVSNCTKVDGSRCPFEECRLGDQHTCPYGYVFDFSEIKHSAINRWEIVCEQSVLKAVIQSAYYIGQMAGSLIFGFLGDR
;
A
#
# COMPACT_ATOMS: atom_id res chain seq x y z
N MET A 1 8.20 -46.68 -2.94
CA MET A 1 9.50 -45.97 -2.89
C MET A 1 9.20 -44.49 -2.71
N LYS A 2 9.75 -43.83 -1.69
CA LYS A 2 9.54 -42.39 -1.50
C LYS A 2 10.38 -41.64 -2.52
N PHE A 3 9.83 -40.59 -3.11
CA PHE A 3 10.45 -39.81 -4.19
C PHE A 3 11.86 -39.32 -3.83
N ASP A 4 12.09 -39.01 -2.55
CA ASP A 4 13.39 -38.59 -2.02
C ASP A 4 14.49 -39.66 -2.15
N GLU A 5 14.18 -40.95 -1.99
CA GLU A 5 15.17 -42.03 -2.13
C GLU A 5 15.68 -42.17 -3.57
N LEU A 6 14.79 -42.00 -4.54
CA LEU A 6 15.14 -42.02 -5.97
C LEU A 6 16.02 -40.82 -6.35
N LEU A 7 15.72 -39.64 -5.80
CA LEU A 7 16.53 -38.43 -6.00
C LEU A 7 17.94 -38.60 -5.43
N PHE A 8 18.06 -39.09 -4.19
CA PHE A 8 19.37 -39.31 -3.58
C PHE A 8 20.17 -40.41 -4.29
N SER A 9 19.54 -41.50 -4.74
CA SER A 9 20.27 -42.60 -5.38
C SER A 9 20.80 -42.25 -6.77
N TYR A 10 20.08 -41.40 -7.53
CA TYR A 10 20.44 -41.06 -8.91
C TYR A 10 21.08 -39.68 -9.10
N LEU A 11 20.75 -38.67 -8.28
CA LEU A 11 21.31 -37.31 -8.37
C LEU A 11 22.37 -36.98 -7.30
N GLY A 12 22.44 -37.75 -6.21
CA GLY A 12 23.34 -37.48 -5.08
C GLY A 12 22.87 -36.33 -4.17
N GLU A 13 23.65 -36.02 -3.13
CA GLU A 13 23.30 -34.95 -2.17
C GLU A 13 23.44 -33.55 -2.77
N PHE A 14 22.77 -32.58 -2.15
CA PHE A 14 22.81 -31.17 -2.56
C PHE A 14 24.23 -30.58 -2.45
N GLY A 15 24.91 -30.44 -3.59
CA GLY A 15 26.32 -30.07 -3.67
C GLY A 15 26.62 -28.60 -3.37
N ARG A 16 27.90 -28.27 -3.13
CA ARG A 16 28.35 -26.88 -2.89
C ARG A 16 27.96 -25.92 -4.01
N TYR A 17 28.08 -26.36 -5.27
CA TYR A 17 27.72 -25.55 -6.44
C TYR A 17 26.21 -25.27 -6.51
N GLN A 18 25.37 -26.29 -6.28
CA GLN A 18 23.91 -26.12 -6.21
C GLN A 18 23.49 -25.16 -5.10
N LYS A 19 24.13 -25.24 -3.91
CA LYS A 19 23.89 -24.28 -2.82
C LYS A 19 24.23 -22.86 -3.25
N THR A 20 25.40 -22.63 -3.84
CA THR A 20 25.81 -21.30 -4.32
C THR A 20 24.85 -20.76 -5.37
N GLN A 21 24.47 -21.56 -6.36
CA GLN A 21 23.51 -21.16 -7.40
C GLN A 21 22.14 -20.81 -6.81
N PHE A 22 21.64 -21.64 -5.88
CA PHE A 22 20.38 -21.37 -5.18
C PHE A 22 20.42 -20.02 -4.44
N PHE A 23 21.48 -19.76 -3.67
CA PHE A 23 21.64 -18.47 -2.99
C PHE A 23 21.69 -17.29 -3.95
N LEU A 24 22.43 -17.42 -5.07
CA LEU A 24 22.52 -16.37 -6.08
C LEU A 24 21.18 -16.06 -6.75
N VAL A 25 20.31 -17.07 -6.93
CA VAL A 25 18.95 -16.87 -7.45
C VAL A 25 18.02 -16.26 -6.40
N CYS A 26 18.13 -16.67 -5.13
CA CYS A 26 17.27 -16.15 -4.06
C CYS A 26 17.52 -14.67 -3.75
N LEU A 27 18.77 -14.21 -3.83
CA LEU A 27 19.12 -12.81 -3.52
C LEU A 27 18.27 -11.79 -4.30
N PRO A 28 18.22 -11.79 -5.64
CA PRO A 28 17.39 -10.86 -6.40
C PRO A 28 15.88 -11.04 -6.14
N THR A 29 15.41 -12.26 -5.87
CA THR A 29 14.01 -12.52 -5.53
C THR A 29 13.59 -11.81 -4.24
N ILE A 30 14.46 -11.78 -3.23
CA ILE A 30 14.19 -11.08 -1.97
C ILE A 30 14.01 -9.58 -2.23
N PHE A 31 14.90 -8.96 -3.00
CA PHE A 31 14.79 -7.54 -3.34
C PHE A 31 13.52 -7.23 -4.15
N ALA A 32 13.17 -8.09 -5.12
CA ALA A 32 11.94 -7.94 -5.88
C ALA A 32 10.70 -8.02 -4.98
N ALA A 33 10.67 -8.97 -4.03
CA ALA A 33 9.59 -9.10 -3.06
C ALA A 33 9.49 -7.89 -2.13
N MET A 34 10.62 -7.39 -1.62
CA MET A 34 10.66 -6.17 -0.82
C MET A 34 10.11 -4.98 -1.59
N HIS A 35 10.49 -4.83 -2.87
CA HIS A 35 9.99 -3.76 -3.72
C HIS A 35 8.48 -3.89 -3.98
N ALA A 36 7.98 -5.09 -4.23
CA ALA A 36 6.55 -5.34 -4.43
C ALA A 36 5.71 -4.90 -3.23
N LEU A 37 6.24 -5.11 -2.01
CA LEU A 37 5.58 -4.71 -0.76
C LEU A 37 5.80 -3.23 -0.41
N SER A 38 6.80 -2.55 -0.98
CA SER A 38 7.12 -1.15 -0.66
C SER A 38 5.91 -0.21 -0.81
N TRP A 39 5.07 -0.45 -1.83
CA TRP A 39 3.86 0.37 -2.05
C TRP A 39 2.87 0.29 -0.88
N THR A 40 2.70 -0.87 -0.25
CA THR A 40 1.74 -1.03 0.85
C THR A 40 2.18 -0.24 2.09
N PHE A 41 3.48 -0.13 2.34
CA PHE A 41 4.03 0.64 3.45
C PHE A 41 4.11 2.14 3.16
N THR A 42 4.42 2.53 1.92
CA THR A 42 4.56 3.94 1.54
C THR A 42 3.20 4.62 1.30
N ALA A 43 2.18 3.86 0.89
CA ALA A 43 0.81 4.34 0.70
C ALA A 43 -0.09 4.05 1.92
N ALA A 44 0.47 4.14 3.13
CA ALA A 44 -0.27 3.94 4.36
C ALA A 44 -1.50 4.85 4.45
N HIS A 45 -2.59 4.29 4.99
CA HIS A 45 -3.83 5.00 5.21
C HIS A 45 -3.66 6.10 6.27
N LEU A 46 -4.06 7.33 5.97
CA LEU A 46 -4.11 8.43 6.94
C LEU A 46 -5.58 8.84 7.11
N PRO A 47 -6.07 8.91 8.37
CA PRO A 47 -7.36 9.52 8.65
C PRO A 47 -7.40 10.93 8.08
N HIS A 48 -8.45 11.23 7.33
CA HIS A 48 -8.58 12.52 6.66
C HIS A 48 -10.03 12.98 6.70
N ARG A 49 -10.22 14.29 6.60
CA ARG A 49 -11.55 14.92 6.51
C ARG A 49 -11.55 15.94 5.38
N CYS A 50 -12.73 16.32 4.91
CA CYS A 50 -12.84 17.45 4.01
C CYS A 50 -12.42 18.76 4.71
N ARG A 51 -11.72 19.64 3.97
CA ARG A 51 -11.44 21.01 4.39
C ARG A 51 -12.68 21.88 4.21
N LEU A 52 -12.94 22.77 5.16
CA LEU A 52 -14.01 23.77 5.04
C LEU A 52 -13.53 24.99 4.24
N LYS A 53 -14.47 25.74 3.67
CA LYS A 53 -14.17 26.95 2.87
C LYS A 53 -13.37 27.99 3.66
N ASP A 54 -13.74 28.18 4.93
CA ASP A 54 -13.19 29.24 5.79
C ASP A 54 -11.93 28.80 6.56
N GLU A 55 -11.33 27.66 6.20
CA GLU A 55 -10.16 27.12 6.90
C GLU A 55 -8.82 27.45 6.21
N PRO A 56 -7.81 27.93 6.97
CA PRO A 56 -6.46 28.06 6.47
C PRO A 56 -5.82 26.67 6.24
N LEU A 57 -4.78 26.61 5.41
CA LEU A 57 -4.06 25.38 5.04
C LEU A 57 -3.46 24.62 6.24
N ASN A 58 -3.08 25.34 7.31
CA ASN A 58 -2.47 24.74 8.51
C ASN A 58 -3.50 24.54 9.65
N THR A 59 -4.67 24.00 9.31
CA THR A 59 -5.72 23.72 10.30
C THR A 59 -5.49 22.38 10.98
N SER A 60 -5.94 22.25 12.23
CA SER A 60 -5.92 20.98 12.94
C SER A 60 -6.95 20.01 12.35
N TYR A 61 -6.61 18.72 12.33
CA TYR A 61 -7.56 17.67 11.96
C TYR A 61 -8.81 17.72 12.85
N TRP A 62 -8.62 17.84 14.17
CA TRP A 62 -9.70 17.93 15.13
C TRP A 62 -10.36 19.31 15.11
N ARG A 63 -11.63 19.39 14.66
CA ARG A 63 -12.46 20.59 14.73
C ARG A 63 -13.95 20.25 14.80
N SER A 64 -14.69 21.00 15.60
CA SER A 64 -16.15 20.91 15.64
C SER A 64 -16.76 21.84 14.60
N SER A 65 -17.50 21.28 13.64
CA SER A 65 -18.34 22.05 12.71
C SER A 65 -19.62 21.25 12.41
N PRO A 66 -20.73 21.93 12.06
CA PRO A 66 -21.98 21.23 11.70
C PRO A 66 -21.90 20.51 10.34
N LEU A 67 -20.91 20.82 9.51
CA LEU A 67 -20.73 20.22 8.18
C LEU A 67 -19.86 18.96 8.20
N LEU A 68 -19.19 18.68 9.32
CA LEU A 68 -18.34 17.51 9.51
C LEU A 68 -19.07 16.46 10.34
N TYR A 69 -19.31 15.29 9.77
CA TYR A 69 -19.92 14.17 10.47
C TYR A 69 -18.86 13.34 11.17
N VAL A 70 -19.19 12.87 12.37
CA VAL A 70 -18.34 11.96 13.12
C VAL A 70 -18.69 10.54 12.72
N SER A 71 -17.68 9.74 12.35
CA SER A 71 -17.88 8.33 12.05
C SER A 71 -18.33 7.55 13.30
N ASN A 72 -19.12 6.49 13.11
CA ASN A 72 -19.76 5.71 14.20
C ASN A 72 -18.79 5.34 15.32
N CYS A 73 -18.73 6.17 16.35
CA CYS A 73 -17.93 5.96 17.53
C CYS A 73 -18.85 5.92 18.76
N THR A 74 -18.67 4.93 19.62
CA THR A 74 -19.19 4.99 20.97
C THR A 74 -18.21 5.85 21.77
N LYS A 75 -18.65 7.04 22.23
CA LYS A 75 -17.84 7.89 23.11
C LYS A 75 -17.73 7.23 24.48
N VAL A 76 -16.87 6.23 24.62
CA VAL A 76 -16.74 5.47 25.86
C VAL A 76 -15.81 6.17 26.85
N ASP A 77 -14.72 6.82 26.42
CA ASP A 77 -13.73 7.38 27.37
C ASP A 77 -12.99 8.62 26.82
N GLY A 78 -13.69 9.69 26.45
CA GLY A 78 -13.04 10.95 26.06
C GLY A 78 -12.19 10.91 24.78
N SER A 79 -12.25 9.81 24.02
CA SER A 79 -11.59 9.65 22.73
C SER A 79 -12.19 10.61 21.69
N ARG A 80 -11.31 11.32 20.96
CA ARG A 80 -11.72 12.14 19.82
C ARG A 80 -12.08 11.19 18.68
N CYS A 81 -13.29 11.32 18.14
CA CYS A 81 -13.80 10.40 17.14
C CYS A 81 -13.47 10.84 15.72
N PRO A 82 -12.95 9.95 14.86
CA PRO A 82 -12.60 10.30 13.49
C PRO A 82 -13.84 10.76 12.71
N PHE A 83 -13.62 11.64 11.74
CA PHE A 83 -14.69 12.14 10.88
C PHE A 83 -15.06 11.13 9.79
N GLU A 84 -16.28 11.24 9.26
CA GLU A 84 -16.67 10.54 8.04
C GLU A 84 -15.82 11.06 6.88
N GLU A 85 -15.08 10.15 6.25
CA GLU A 85 -14.16 10.48 5.17
C GLU A 85 -14.97 10.85 3.91
N CYS A 86 -14.45 11.76 3.09
CA CYS A 86 -15.02 12.10 1.78
C CYS A 86 -16.43 12.73 1.78
N ARG A 87 -16.93 13.18 2.94
CA ARG A 87 -18.24 13.81 3.05
C ARG A 87 -18.16 15.20 3.66
N LEU A 88 -18.83 16.17 3.02
CA LEU A 88 -18.97 17.54 3.51
C LEU A 88 -20.44 17.94 3.45
N GLY A 89 -21.11 18.01 4.60
CA GLY A 89 -22.58 18.14 4.63
C GLY A 89 -23.25 16.97 3.90
N ASP A 90 -24.16 17.27 2.99
CA ASP A 90 -24.84 16.26 2.16
C ASP A 90 -24.06 15.88 0.89
N GLN A 91 -22.89 16.47 0.66
CA GLN A 91 -22.09 16.23 -0.54
C GLN A 91 -20.99 15.19 -0.28
N HIS A 92 -20.87 14.18 -1.15
CA HIS A 92 -19.81 13.15 -1.12
C HIS A 92 -18.50 13.59 -1.80
N THR A 93 -18.31 14.90 -1.99
CA THR A 93 -17.09 15.46 -2.59
C THR A 93 -16.55 16.59 -1.73
N CYS A 94 -15.22 16.70 -1.66
CA CYS A 94 -14.52 17.75 -0.91
C CYS A 94 -13.98 18.81 -1.88
N PRO A 95 -14.74 19.89 -2.20
CA PRO A 95 -14.31 20.89 -3.19
C PRO A 95 -13.12 21.75 -2.73
N TYR A 96 -12.90 21.85 -1.42
CA TYR A 96 -11.83 22.68 -0.85
C TYR A 96 -10.57 21.87 -0.48
N GLY A 97 -10.50 20.58 -0.83
CA GLY A 97 -9.38 19.70 -0.49
C GLY A 97 -9.54 19.01 0.87
N TYR A 98 -8.42 18.52 1.41
CA TYR A 98 -8.41 17.58 2.53
C TYR A 98 -7.53 18.06 3.69
N VAL A 99 -7.87 17.62 4.91
CA VAL A 99 -7.07 17.81 6.11
C VAL A 99 -6.77 16.43 6.68
N PHE A 100 -5.49 16.09 6.79
CA PHE A 100 -5.01 14.80 7.28
C PHE A 100 -4.61 14.88 8.75
N ASP A 101 -4.78 13.77 9.48
CA ASP A 101 -4.18 13.62 10.81
C ASP A 101 -2.75 13.07 10.70
N PHE A 102 -1.79 13.80 11.27
CA PHE A 102 -0.37 13.44 11.29
C PHE A 102 0.11 12.97 12.68
N SER A 103 -0.83 12.61 13.56
CA SER A 103 -0.55 12.13 14.92
C SER A 103 0.29 10.85 14.93
N GLU A 104 -0.07 9.86 14.10
CA GLU A 104 0.62 8.57 13.99
C GLU A 104 1.62 8.53 12.82
N ILE A 105 1.22 9.04 11.65
CA ILE A 105 2.01 8.94 10.41
C ILE A 105 2.25 10.34 9.85
N LYS A 106 3.51 10.79 9.85
CA LYS A 106 3.88 12.13 9.35
C LYS A 106 3.92 12.23 7.82
N HIS A 107 4.35 11.17 7.16
CA HIS A 107 4.56 11.17 5.72
C HIS A 107 4.03 9.88 5.11
N SER A 108 3.16 10.03 4.12
CA SER A 108 2.62 8.94 3.31
C SER A 108 2.42 9.46 1.88
N ALA A 109 2.56 8.56 0.90
CA ALA A 109 2.26 8.84 -0.50
C ALA A 109 0.81 9.31 -0.68
N ILE A 110 -0.11 8.86 0.18
CA ILE A 110 -1.53 9.23 0.14
C ILE A 110 -1.73 10.73 0.35
N ASN A 111 -1.12 11.31 1.38
CA ASN A 111 -1.21 12.74 1.63
C ASN A 111 -0.46 13.55 0.55
N ARG A 112 0.70 13.07 0.12
CA ARG A 112 1.54 13.81 -0.85
C ARG A 112 0.88 13.99 -2.21
N TRP A 113 0.10 13.00 -2.65
CA TRP A 113 -0.57 12.98 -3.95
C TRP A 113 -2.09 13.04 -3.83
N GLU A 114 -2.62 13.30 -2.63
CA GLU A 114 -4.05 13.36 -2.30
C GLU A 114 -4.88 12.18 -2.87
N ILE A 115 -4.34 10.96 -2.74
CA ILE A 115 -4.94 9.73 -3.27
C ILE A 115 -6.04 9.23 -2.32
N VAL A 116 -7.11 10.00 -2.21
CA VAL A 116 -8.25 9.78 -1.31
C VAL A 116 -9.57 9.95 -2.06
N CYS A 117 -10.65 9.42 -1.48
CA CYS A 117 -12.01 9.58 -2.00
C CYS A 117 -12.14 9.13 -3.47
N GLU A 118 -12.53 10.05 -4.37
CA GLU A 118 -12.59 9.82 -5.83
C GLU A 118 -11.29 9.25 -6.41
N GLN A 119 -10.13 9.68 -5.89
CA GLN A 119 -8.84 9.23 -6.39
C GLN A 119 -8.33 7.95 -5.70
N SER A 120 -9.07 7.37 -4.75
CA SER A 120 -8.67 6.14 -4.06
C SER A 120 -8.43 4.96 -5.01
N VAL A 121 -9.12 4.94 -6.16
CA VAL A 121 -8.95 3.95 -7.23
C VAL A 121 -7.52 3.90 -7.74
N LEU A 122 -6.79 5.02 -7.72
CA LEU A 122 -5.41 5.09 -8.19
C LEU A 122 -4.47 4.17 -7.40
N LYS A 123 -4.77 3.87 -6.12
CA LYS A 123 -3.99 2.90 -5.33
C LYS A 123 -4.01 1.51 -5.97
N ALA A 124 -5.21 1.07 -6.39
CA ALA A 124 -5.41 -0.21 -7.02
C ALA A 124 -4.80 -0.24 -8.44
N VAL A 125 -4.91 0.86 -9.19
CA VAL A 125 -4.31 1.00 -10.52
C VAL A 125 -2.79 0.90 -10.48
N ILE A 126 -2.14 1.55 -9.51
CA ILE A 126 -0.67 1.47 -9.35
C ILE A 126 -0.24 0.04 -9.05
N GLN A 127 -0.95 -0.64 -8.14
CA GLN A 127 -0.64 -2.02 -7.78
C GLN A 127 -0.90 -3.00 -8.93
N SER A 128 -1.98 -2.84 -9.69
CA SER A 128 -2.27 -3.70 -10.84
C SER A 128 -1.26 -3.50 -11.97
N ALA A 129 -0.89 -2.25 -12.27
CA ALA A 129 0.13 -1.92 -13.25
C ALA A 129 1.48 -2.58 -12.93
N TYR A 130 1.86 -2.61 -11.64
CA TYR A 130 3.07 -3.31 -11.18
C TYR A 130 3.04 -4.80 -11.53
N TYR A 131 1.96 -5.52 -11.19
CA TYR A 131 1.86 -6.96 -11.46
C TYR A 131 1.74 -7.30 -12.95
N ILE A 132 1.07 -6.45 -13.73
CA ILE A 132 1.04 -6.59 -15.20
C ILE A 132 2.45 -6.45 -15.76
N GLY A 133 3.21 -5.45 -15.30
CA GLY A 133 4.61 -5.26 -15.67
C GLY A 133 5.48 -6.45 -15.28
N GLN A 134 5.29 -7.00 -14.08
CA GLN A 134 6.00 -8.20 -13.62
C GLN A 134 5.70 -9.42 -14.50
N MET A 135 4.43 -9.65 -14.85
CA MET A 135 4.02 -10.73 -15.73
C MET A 135 4.67 -10.58 -17.12
N ALA A 136 4.54 -9.41 -17.75
CA ALA A 136 5.14 -9.15 -19.05
C ALA A 136 6.67 -9.32 -19.02
N GLY A 137 7.34 -8.80 -17.98
CA GLY A 137 8.77 -8.97 -17.78
C GLY A 137 9.18 -10.43 -17.66
N SER A 138 8.46 -11.23 -16.88
CA SER A 138 8.76 -12.65 -16.70
C SER A 138 8.67 -13.45 -18.01
N LEU A 139 7.71 -13.13 -18.88
CA LEU A 139 7.58 -13.77 -20.19
C LEU A 139 8.73 -13.40 -21.13
N ILE A 140 9.07 -12.10 -21.20
CA ILE A 140 10.13 -11.60 -22.10
C ILE A 140 11.51 -12.11 -21.67
N PHE A 141 11.86 -11.96 -20.39
CA PHE A 141 13.15 -12.41 -19.88
C PHE A 141 13.24 -13.94 -19.78
N GLY A 142 12.11 -14.63 -19.57
CA GLY A 142 12.06 -16.08 -19.67
C GLY A 142 12.41 -16.56 -21.08
N PHE A 143 11.83 -15.94 -22.10
CA PHE A 143 12.15 -16.27 -23.50
C PHE A 143 13.60 -15.92 -23.87
N LEU A 144 14.11 -14.77 -23.42
CA LEU A 144 15.49 -14.37 -23.69
C LEU A 144 16.52 -15.24 -22.95
N GLY A 145 16.18 -15.77 -21.78
CA GLY A 145 17.07 -16.63 -21.00
C GLY A 145 17.15 -18.08 -21.50
N ASP A 146 16.15 -18.54 -22.27
CA ASP A 146 16.13 -19.88 -22.88
C ASP A 146 17.01 -19.96 -24.14
N ARG A 147 17.37 -18.81 -24.73
CA ARG A 147 18.19 -18.69 -25.93
C ARG A 147 19.64 -18.38 -25.61
#